data_AF-A0A7K2P7W3-F1
#
_entry.id   AF-A0A7K2P7W3-F1
#
_cell.length_a   1.000
_cell.length_b   1.000
_cell.length_c   1.000
_cell.angle_alpha   90.00
_cell.angle_beta   90.00
_cell.angle_gamma   90.00
#
_symmetry.space_group_name_H-M   'P 1'
#
loop_
_entity.id
_entity.type
_entity.pdbx_description
1 polymer ?
#
loop_
_entity_poly.entity_id
_entity_poly.type
_entity_poly.pdbx_seq_one_letter_code
_entity_poly.pdbx_strand_id
1 'polypeptide(L)'
;IHVGAHCIIGEQVTLTAGLMPDLDLGPEPILRIGDGVVLGRGSHVIADTTVTIGSDCYFGPYVYVTSTNHSYDDPQQPIGKQWPRMDPVEIGPG
;
A
#
# COMPACT_ATOMS: atom_id res chain seq x y z
N ILE A 1 -6.72 4.27 -7.49
CA ILE A 1 -6.18 4.92 -6.26
C ILE A 1 -7.11 6.08 -5.91
N HIS A 2 -7.48 6.23 -4.64
CA HIS A 2 -8.24 7.37 -4.11
C HIS A 2 -7.42 8.10 -3.06
N VAL A 3 -7.34 9.43 -3.18
CA VAL A 3 -6.69 10.32 -2.21
C VAL A 3 -7.71 11.36 -1.76
N GLY A 4 -7.94 11.44 -0.46
CA GLY A 4 -8.87 12.39 0.15
C GLY A 4 -8.41 13.85 0.05
N ALA A 5 -9.27 14.74 0.53
CA ALA A 5 -9.01 16.17 0.52
C ALA A 5 -7.88 16.54 1.48
N HIS A 6 -7.18 17.65 1.19
CA HIS A 6 -6.17 18.25 2.08
C HIS A 6 -4.99 17.33 2.47
N CYS A 7 -4.72 16.28 1.70
CA CYS A 7 -3.55 15.43 1.92
C CYS A 7 -2.24 16.16 1.61
N ILE A 8 -1.17 15.82 2.33
CA ILE A 8 0.20 16.23 2.03
C ILE A 8 0.97 15.01 1.57
N ILE A 9 1.40 15.00 0.30
CA ILE A 9 2.23 13.94 -0.27
C ILE A 9 3.64 14.50 -0.44
N GLY A 10 4.57 14.03 0.36
CA GLY A 10 5.97 14.42 0.32
C GLY A 10 6.67 14.02 -0.98
N GLU A 11 7.83 14.62 -1.22
CA GLU A 11 8.69 14.25 -2.34
C GLU A 11 9.01 12.74 -2.35
N GLN A 12 9.13 12.13 -3.53
CA GLN A 12 9.54 10.72 -3.68
C GLN A 12 8.63 9.70 -2.97
N VAL A 13 7.36 10.04 -2.72
CA VAL A 13 6.37 9.05 -2.29
C VAL A 13 5.97 8.15 -3.46
N THR A 14 5.89 6.84 -3.21
CA THR A 14 5.38 5.87 -4.18
C THR A 14 4.02 5.34 -3.73
N LEU A 15 3.02 5.44 -4.61
CA LEU A 15 1.70 4.84 -4.42
C LEU A 15 1.47 3.84 -5.56
N THR A 16 1.10 2.60 -5.24
CA THR A 16 0.77 1.59 -6.25
C THR A 16 -0.66 1.09 -6.09
N ALA A 17 -1.21 0.58 -7.20
CA ALA A 17 -2.40 -0.24 -7.23
C ALA A 17 -2.14 -1.36 -8.24
N GLY A 18 -1.97 -2.58 -7.73
CA GLY A 18 -1.45 -3.74 -8.45
C GLY A 18 0.07 -3.68 -8.63
N LEU A 19 0.69 -4.86 -8.74
CA LEU A 19 2.12 -5.04 -9.02
C LEU A 19 2.40 -5.86 -10.30
N MET A 20 1.37 -6.24 -11.05
CA MET A 20 1.48 -7.04 -12.28
C MET A 20 0.77 -6.36 -13.46
N PRO A 21 1.26 -6.56 -14.70
CA PRO A 21 0.55 -6.11 -15.89
C PRO A 21 -0.81 -6.82 -16.03
N ASP A 22 -1.78 -6.12 -16.60
CA ASP A 22 -3.12 -6.64 -16.94
C ASP A 22 -3.95 -7.17 -15.76
N LEU A 23 -3.60 -6.82 -14.53
CA LEU A 23 -4.33 -7.24 -13.34
C LEU A 23 -5.70 -6.55 -13.26
N ASP A 24 -6.77 -7.34 -13.17
CA ASP A 24 -8.12 -6.82 -12.88
C ASP A 24 -8.23 -6.49 -11.38
N LEU A 25 -8.20 -5.20 -11.06
CA LEU A 25 -8.32 -4.69 -9.70
C LEU A 25 -9.78 -4.43 -9.27
N GLY A 26 -10.73 -4.73 -10.16
CA GLY A 26 -12.13 -4.40 -9.98
C GLY A 26 -12.43 -2.90 -10.16
N PRO A 27 -13.71 -2.51 -10.01
CA PRO A 27 -14.16 -1.14 -10.27
C PRO A 27 -13.81 -0.15 -9.16
N GLU A 28 -13.49 -0.64 -7.96
CA GLU A 28 -13.25 0.17 -6.77
C GLU A 28 -11.75 0.43 -6.53
N PRO A 29 -11.36 1.61 -6.03
CA PRO A 29 -9.99 1.85 -5.60
C PRO A 29 -9.54 0.86 -4.51
N ILE A 30 -8.45 0.14 -4.77
CA ILE A 30 -7.81 -0.75 -3.79
C ILE A 30 -6.86 -0.02 -2.83
N LEU A 31 -6.38 1.17 -3.20
CA LEU A 31 -5.68 2.08 -2.29
C LEU A 31 -6.59 3.26 -1.99
N ARG A 32 -6.96 3.43 -0.72
CA ARG A 32 -7.79 4.51 -0.21
C ARG A 32 -7.05 5.26 0.89
N ILE A 33 -6.81 6.54 0.64
CA ILE A 33 -6.25 7.47 1.61
C ILE A 33 -7.35 8.45 2.00
N GLY A 34 -7.61 8.58 3.30
CA GLY A 34 -8.59 9.50 3.88
C GLY A 34 -8.19 10.97 3.77
N ASP A 35 -9.00 11.86 4.35
CA ASP A 35 -8.75 13.30 4.31
C ASP A 35 -7.62 13.68 5.27
N GLY A 36 -6.85 14.71 4.95
CA GLY A 36 -5.82 15.26 5.86
C GLY A 36 -4.60 14.37 6.09
N VAL A 37 -4.46 13.25 5.37
CA VAL A 37 -3.31 12.35 5.54
C VAL A 37 -2.01 13.01 5.09
N VAL A 38 -0.97 12.85 5.91
CA VAL A 38 0.39 13.29 5.59
C VAL A 38 1.26 12.06 5.31
N LEU A 39 1.82 11.96 4.11
CA LEU A 39 2.86 11.01 3.76
C LEU A 39 4.20 11.73 3.65
N GLY A 40 5.09 11.50 4.61
CA GLY A 40 6.45 12.05 4.59
C GLY A 40 7.26 11.58 3.38
N ARG A 41 8.28 12.36 3.03
CA ARG A 41 9.17 12.10 1.88
C ARG A 41 9.67 10.65 1.85
N GLY A 42 9.71 10.05 0.66
CA GLY A 42 10.27 8.72 0.45
C GLY A 42 9.43 7.58 1.01
N SER A 43 8.18 7.82 1.39
CA SER A 43 7.27 6.76 1.86
C SER A 43 6.73 5.93 0.70
N HIS A 44 6.36 4.69 0.98
CA HIS A 44 5.80 3.77 0.00
C HIS A 44 4.49 3.19 0.53
N VAL A 45 3.44 3.25 -0.28
CA VAL A 45 2.16 2.58 0.00
C VAL A 45 1.87 1.65 -1.17
N ILE A 46 2.07 0.36 -0.94
CA ILE A 46 2.09 -0.69 -1.96
C ILE A 46 0.84 -1.56 -1.81
N ALA A 47 -0.14 -1.36 -2.69
CA ALA A 47 -1.41 -2.08 -2.66
C ALA A 47 -1.47 -3.09 -3.82
N ASP A 48 -1.19 -4.36 -3.53
CA ASP A 48 -1.47 -5.50 -4.43
C ASP A 48 -2.86 -6.11 -4.11
N THR A 49 -3.31 -5.91 -2.86
CA THR A 49 -4.71 -5.99 -2.42
C THR A 49 -5.05 -4.71 -1.64
N THR A 50 -6.19 -4.66 -0.96
CA THR A 50 -6.71 -3.42 -0.35
C THR A 50 -5.82 -2.83 0.73
N VAL A 51 -5.53 -1.54 0.64
CA VAL A 51 -4.89 -0.71 1.67
C VAL A 51 -5.78 0.49 1.95
N THR A 52 -6.20 0.64 3.20
CA THR A 52 -7.02 1.76 3.67
C THR A 52 -6.27 2.51 4.77
N ILE A 53 -6.11 3.82 4.58
CA ILE A 53 -5.57 4.76 5.56
C ILE A 53 -6.69 5.72 5.93
N GLY A 54 -7.07 5.75 7.20
CA GLY A 54 -8.07 6.67 7.74
C GLY A 54 -7.67 8.13 7.64
N SER A 55 -8.62 9.02 7.90
CA SER A 55 -8.36 10.46 7.92
C SER A 55 -7.42 10.86 9.05
N ASP A 56 -6.74 11.99 8.86
CA ASP A 56 -5.89 12.66 9.86
C ASP A 56 -4.68 11.84 10.35
N CYS A 57 -4.20 10.88 9.55
CA CYS A 57 -3.00 10.12 9.85
C CYS A 57 -1.71 10.81 9.39
N TYR A 58 -0.67 10.74 10.22
CA TYR A 58 0.63 11.38 9.97
C TYR A 58 1.74 10.36 9.90
N PHE A 59 2.27 10.17 8.69
CA PHE A 59 3.37 9.27 8.40
C PHE A 59 4.64 10.12 8.28
N GLY A 60 5.66 9.80 9.08
CA GLY A 60 6.98 10.40 8.95
C GLY A 60 7.65 10.06 7.60
N PRO A 61 8.87 10.57 7.35
CA PRO A 61 9.64 10.16 6.18
C PRO A 61 9.91 8.65 6.16
N TYR A 62 9.94 8.06 4.96
CA TYR A 62 10.35 6.67 4.72
C TYR A 62 9.48 5.60 5.40
N VAL A 63 8.19 5.86 5.59
CA VAL A 63 7.26 4.80 6.05
C VAL A 63 6.93 3.86 4.89
N TYR A 64 6.97 2.56 5.15
CA TYR A 64 6.66 1.51 4.17
C TYR A 64 5.40 0.75 4.61
N VAL A 65 4.32 0.90 3.84
CA VAL A 65 3.05 0.17 4.01
C VAL A 65 2.88 -0.74 2.80
N THR A 66 2.68 -2.03 3.01
CA THR A 66 2.45 -2.98 1.92
C THR A 66 1.40 -4.00 2.28
N SER A 67 0.56 -4.35 1.30
CA SER A 67 -0.38 -5.47 1.39
C SER A 67 0.23 -6.78 0.85
N THR A 68 1.55 -6.82 0.60
CA THR A 68 2.23 -7.90 -0.12
C THR A 68 3.40 -8.41 0.71
N ASN A 69 3.57 -9.73 0.74
CA ASN A 69 4.72 -10.36 1.35
C ASN A 69 5.15 -11.60 0.54
N HIS A 70 6.35 -12.09 0.80
CA HIS A 70 6.75 -13.40 0.30
C HIS A 70 6.14 -14.51 1.16
N SER A 71 5.80 -15.64 0.53
CA SER A 71 5.54 -16.89 1.27
C SER A 71 6.84 -17.52 1.73
N TYR A 72 6.74 -18.44 2.68
CA TYR A 72 7.87 -19.23 3.17
C TYR A 72 7.44 -20.69 3.34
N ASP A 73 6.63 -21.18 2.39
CA ASP A 73 5.94 -22.47 2.49
C ASP A 73 6.92 -23.64 2.38
N ASP A 74 7.92 -23.52 1.49
CA ASP A 74 9.04 -24.46 1.37
C ASP A 74 10.39 -23.73 1.48
N PRO A 75 11.12 -23.88 2.61
CA PRO A 75 12.44 -23.28 2.79
C PRO A 75 13.53 -23.82 1.83
N GLN A 76 13.30 -24.94 1.14
CA GLN A 76 14.22 -25.49 0.14
C GLN A 76 13.98 -24.91 -1.27
N GLN A 77 12.84 -24.24 -1.49
CA GLN A 77 12.51 -23.61 -2.76
C GLN A 77 12.95 -22.13 -2.76
N PRO A 78 13.63 -21.63 -3.82
CA PRO A 78 13.95 -20.21 -3.91
C PRO A 78 12.71 -19.31 -3.85
N ILE A 79 12.81 -18.19 -3.11
CA ILE A 79 11.68 -17.30 -2.83
C ILE A 79 10.97 -16.77 -4.09
N GLY A 80 11.73 -16.46 -5.14
CA GLY A 80 11.19 -15.99 -6.42
C GLY A 80 10.44 -17.05 -7.24
N LYS A 81 10.41 -18.30 -6.77
CA LYS A 81 9.61 -19.39 -7.35
C LYS A 81 8.40 -19.76 -6.50
N GLN A 82 8.21 -19.11 -5.36
CA GLN A 82 7.06 -19.34 -4.48
C GLN A 82 6.02 -18.22 -4.70
N TRP A 83 4.73 -18.55 -4.56
CA TRP A 83 3.65 -17.58 -4.75
C TRP A 83 3.63 -16.55 -3.60
N PRO A 84 3.51 -15.24 -3.87
CA PRO A 84 3.45 -14.24 -2.81
C PRO A 84 2.20 -14.41 -1.94
N ARG A 85 2.19 -13.74 -0.79
CA ARG A 85 1.05 -13.61 0.11
C ARG A 85 0.53 -12.18 0.03
N MET A 86 -0.79 -12.05 0.04
CA MET A 86 -1.47 -10.77 0.09
C MET A 86 -2.42 -10.79 1.27
N ASP A 87 -2.45 -9.70 2.02
CA ASP A 87 -3.42 -9.50 3.09
C ASP A 87 -3.77 -8.01 3.17
N PRO A 88 -5.05 -7.63 3.39
CA PRO A 88 -5.43 -6.24 3.53
C PRO A 88 -4.69 -5.51 4.65
N VAL A 89 -4.48 -4.20 4.45
CA VAL A 89 -4.00 -3.31 5.50
C VAL A 89 -5.05 -2.25 5.80
N GLU A 90 -5.37 -2.09 7.08
CA GLU A 90 -6.24 -1.03 7.57
C GLU A 90 -5.53 -0.25 8.69
N ILE A 91 -5.39 1.06 8.48
CA ILE A 91 -4.92 2.01 9.48
C ILE A 91 -6.11 2.90 9.81
N GLY A 92 -6.58 2.85 11.05
CA GLY A 92 -7.69 3.66 11.53
C GLY A 92 -7.35 5.16 11.54
N PRO A 93 -8.35 6.05 11.73
CA PRO A 93 -8.14 7.49 11.75
C PRO A 93 -7.38 7.96 13.01
N GLY A 94 -6.76 9.15 12.91
CA GLY A 94 -5.98 9.81 13.97
C GLY A 94 -4.46 9.67 13.82
#